data_AF-A0A820HLI0-F1
#
_entry.id   AF-A0A820HLI0-F1
#
_cell.length_a   1.000
_cell.length_b   1.000
_cell.length_c   1.000
_cell.angle_alpha   90.00
_cell.angle_beta   90.00
_cell.angle_gamma   90.00
#
_symmetry.space_group_name_H-M   'P 1'
#
loop_
_entity.id
_entity.type
_entity.pdbx_description
1 polymer ?
#
loop_
_entity_poly.entity_id
_entity_poly.type
_entity_poly.pdbx_seq_one_letter_code
_entity_poly.pdbx_strand_id
1 'polypeptide(L)'
;MSEKERALIARTHKEFGTCLTGERLKEDFKKLGISPGMNLLVHCSLSKIGWICGGPVTLIQVLLDLLGPEGTLIMPSQTSANSDP
;
A
#
# COMPACT_ATOMS: atom_id res chain seq x y z
N MET A 1 15.02 -19.21 17.40
CA MET A 1 13.71 -18.63 17.76
C MET A 1 12.98 -19.59 18.66
N SER A 2 12.70 -19.14 19.88
CA SER A 2 11.97 -19.89 20.91
C SER A 2 10.51 -20.11 20.49
N GLU A 3 9.91 -21.23 20.91
CA GLU A 3 8.50 -21.56 20.66
C GLU A 3 7.53 -20.47 21.17
N LYS A 4 7.93 -19.78 22.24
CA LYS A 4 7.17 -18.64 22.82
C LYS A 4 7.14 -17.42 21.89
N GLU A 5 8.22 -17.15 21.15
CA GLU A 5 8.28 -16.01 20.22
C GLU A 5 7.34 -16.23 19.03
N ARG A 6 7.28 -17.46 18.51
CA ARG A 6 6.37 -17.83 17.41
C ARG A 6 4.91 -17.70 17.80
N ALA A 7 4.55 -18.14 19.01
CA ALA A 7 3.19 -18.02 19.52
C ALA A 7 2.77 -16.55 19.72
N LEU A 8 3.69 -15.70 20.18
CA LEU A 8 3.43 -14.27 20.35
C LEU A 8 3.20 -13.59 19.00
N ILE A 9 4.06 -13.86 18.01
CA ILE A 9 3.92 -13.33 16.64
C ILE A 9 2.56 -13.76 16.04
N ALA A 10 2.23 -15.05 16.12
CA ALA A 10 0.96 -15.57 15.60
C ALA A 10 -0.27 -14.92 16.25
N ARG A 11 -0.20 -14.59 17.55
CA ARG A 11 -1.28 -13.88 18.26
C ARG A 11 -1.47 -12.47 17.73
N THR A 12 -0.38 -11.73 17.54
CA THR A 12 -0.41 -10.36 16.98
C THR A 12 -1.01 -10.34 15.57
N HIS A 13 -0.68 -11.31 14.72
CA HIS A 13 -1.27 -11.45 13.38
C HIS A 13 -2.79 -11.66 13.40
N LYS A 14 -3.31 -12.40 14.40
CA LYS A 14 -4.73 -12.70 14.54
C LYS A 14 -5.55 -11.49 15.01
N GLU A 15 -4.93 -10.60 15.77
CA GLU A 15 -5.59 -9.49 16.47
C GLU A 15 -5.51 -8.16 15.69
N PHE A 16 -4.40 -7.93 14.97
CA PHE A 16 -4.15 -6.68 14.22
C PHE A 16 -3.97 -6.87 12.71
N GLY A 17 -4.07 -8.11 12.23
CA GLY A 17 -3.67 -8.47 10.87
C GLY A 17 -2.15 -8.48 10.69
N THR A 18 -1.69 -8.96 9.54
CA THR A 18 -0.28 -8.81 9.16
C THR A 18 0.02 -7.34 8.90
N CYS A 19 0.98 -6.78 9.64
CA CYS A 19 1.51 -5.45 9.37
C CYS A 19 2.10 -5.39 7.95
N LEU A 20 1.55 -4.52 7.11
CA LEU A 20 2.11 -4.24 5.79
C LEU A 20 3.14 -3.11 5.92
N THR A 21 4.42 -3.46 5.77
CA THR A 21 5.52 -2.50 5.71
C THR A 21 5.69 -1.96 4.30
N GLY A 22 6.40 -0.83 4.15
CA GLY A 22 6.73 -0.29 2.84
C GLY A 22 7.55 -1.26 1.98
N GLU A 23 8.47 -2.02 2.59
CA GLU A 23 9.25 -3.05 1.89
C GLU A 23 8.36 -4.16 1.34
N ARG A 24 7.41 -4.65 2.15
CA ARG A 24 6.48 -5.69 1.71
C ARG A 24 5.59 -5.21 0.56
N LEU A 25 5.07 -3.98 0.67
CA LEU A 25 4.29 -3.35 -0.40
C LEU A 25 5.12 -3.20 -1.69
N LYS A 26 6.40 -2.79 -1.59
CA LYS A 26 7.30 -2.70 -2.75
C LYS A 26 7.45 -4.04 -3.46
N GLU A 27 7.67 -5.12 -2.70
CA GLU A 27 7.78 -6.47 -3.28
C GLU A 27 6.49 -6.93 -3.95
N ASP A 28 5.36 -6.74 -3.28
CA ASP A 28 4.06 -7.19 -3.78
C ASP A 28 3.66 -6.42 -5.06
N PHE A 29 3.94 -5.11 -5.13
CA PHE A 29 3.71 -4.31 -6.34
C PHE A 29 4.67 -4.63 -7.49
N LYS A 30 5.94 -4.94 -7.21
CA LYS A 30 6.86 -5.44 -8.24
C LYS A 30 6.37 -6.76 -8.82
N LYS A 31 5.88 -7.68 -7.97
CA LYS A 31 5.28 -8.96 -8.39
C LYS A 31 4.00 -8.76 -9.20
N LEU A 32 3.23 -7.71 -8.90
CA LEU A 32 2.06 -7.30 -9.67
C LEU A 32 2.42 -6.72 -11.05
N GLY A 33 3.69 -6.38 -11.28
CA GLY A 33 4.21 -5.89 -12.56
C GLY A 33 4.41 -4.38 -12.62
N ILE A 34 4.33 -3.66 -11.50
CA ILE A 34 4.66 -2.23 -11.47
C ILE A 34 6.17 -2.08 -11.66
N SER A 35 6.56 -1.32 -12.69
CA SER A 35 7.95 -1.03 -13.03
C SER A 35 8.24 0.47 -13.10
N PRO A 36 9.53 0.86 -13.03
CA PRO A 36 9.93 2.25 -13.24
C PRO A 36 9.46 2.81 -14.59
N GLY A 37 9.16 4.10 -14.63
CA GLY A 37 8.75 4.82 -15.85
C GLY A 37 7.30 4.56 -16.31
N MET A 38 6.51 3.77 -15.58
CA MET A 38 5.12 3.51 -15.94
C MET A 38 4.20 4.73 -15.70
N ASN A 39 3.15 4.83 -16.50
CA ASN A 39 1.98 5.65 -16.19
C ASN A 39 0.97 4.78 -15.45
N LEU A 40 0.73 5.08 -14.17
CA LEU A 40 -0.09 4.26 -13.28
C LEU A 40 -1.28 5.06 -12.75
N LEU A 41 -2.49 4.67 -13.15
CA LEU A 41 -3.73 5.15 -12.55
C LEU A 41 -4.15 4.24 -11.39
N VAL A 42 -4.26 4.79 -10.19
CA VAL A 42 -4.56 4.03 -8.96
C VAL A 42 -5.90 4.45 -8.39
N HIS A 43 -6.72 3.45 -8.08
CA HIS A 43 -7.90 3.58 -7.24
C HIS A 43 -7.81 2.52 -6.15
N CYS A 44 -7.86 2.90 -4.87
CA CYS A 44 -7.60 1.99 -3.77
C CYS A 44 -8.56 2.18 -2.59
N SER A 45 -8.81 1.10 -1.85
CA SER A 45 -9.51 1.11 -0.57
C SER A 45 -8.54 0.73 0.55
N LEU A 46 -8.03 1.70 1.29
CA LEU A 46 -7.04 1.48 2.37
C LEU A 46 -7.53 0.44 3.40
N SER A 47 -8.81 0.48 3.75
CA SER A 47 -9.44 -0.47 4.68
C SER A 47 -9.42 -1.92 4.18
N LYS A 48 -9.35 -2.16 2.87
CA LYS A 48 -9.30 -3.49 2.25
C LYS A 48 -7.87 -3.99 2.07
N ILE A 49 -6.89 -3.09 2.00
CA ILE A 49 -5.47 -3.43 1.98
C ILE A 49 -5.03 -3.98 3.34
N GLY A 50 -5.61 -3.46 4.43
CA GLY A 50 -5.31 -3.89 5.80
C GLY A 50 -4.48 -2.85 6.54
N TRP A 51 -3.80 -3.27 7.61
CA TRP A 51 -3.01 -2.36 8.43
C TRP A 51 -1.64 -2.08 7.79
N ILE A 52 -1.45 -0.85 7.32
CA ILE A 52 -0.19 -0.37 6.75
C ILE A 52 0.58 0.41 7.82
N CYS A 53 1.83 0.03 8.07
CA CYS A 53 2.72 0.81 8.94
C CYS A 53 2.97 2.18 8.29
N GLY A 54 2.54 3.27 8.94
CA GLY A 54 2.57 4.63 8.39
C GLY A 54 1.38 4.99 7.48
N GLY A 55 0.39 4.11 7.37
CA GLY A 55 -0.91 4.39 6.74
C GLY A 55 -0.81 4.78 5.25
N PRO A 56 -1.67 5.70 4.78
CA PRO A 56 -1.70 6.11 3.37
C PRO A 56 -0.37 6.67 2.85
N VAL A 57 0.40 7.36 3.68
CA VAL A 57 1.67 8.01 3.28
C VAL A 57 2.67 6.95 2.80
N THR A 58 2.77 5.84 3.52
CA THR A 58 3.65 4.72 3.12
C THR A 58 3.25 4.15 1.77
N LEU A 59 1.95 3.99 1.50
CA LEU A 59 1.46 3.49 0.22
C LEU A 59 1.86 4.42 -0.93
N ILE A 60 1.65 5.73 -0.77
CA ILE A 60 2.00 6.74 -1.79
C ILE A 60 3.51 6.75 -2.03
N GLN A 61 4.32 6.78 -0.96
CA GLN A 61 5.77 6.80 -1.09
C GLN A 61 6.30 5.57 -1.80
N VAL A 62 5.76 4.38 -1.49
CA VAL A 62 6.13 3.14 -2.16
C VAL A 62 5.84 3.20 -3.66
N LEU A 63 4.66 3.69 -4.05
CA LEU A 63 4.30 3.83 -5.46
C LEU A 63 5.21 4.83 -6.19
N LEU A 64 5.46 5.99 -5.59
CA LEU A 64 6.38 7.00 -6.15
C LEU A 64 7.80 6.43 -6.30
N ASP A 65 8.31 5.72 -5.30
CA ASP A 65 9.64 5.10 -5.34
C ASP A 65 9.75 4.03 -6.43
N LEU A 66 8.69 3.25 -6.67
CA LEU A 66 8.67 2.22 -7.70
C LEU A 66 8.62 2.80 -9.11
N LEU A 67 7.84 3.86 -9.32
CA LEU A 67 7.70 4.53 -10.61
C LEU A 67 8.95 5.36 -10.94
N GLY A 68 9.60 5.94 -9.92
CA GLY A 68 10.74 6.82 -10.11
C GLY A 68 10.36 8.15 -10.78
N PRO A 69 11.35 9.01 -11.07
CA PRO A 69 11.11 10.36 -11.59
C PRO A 69 10.52 10.39 -13.01
N GLU A 70 10.74 9.34 -13.80
CA GLU A 70 10.23 9.24 -15.19
C GLU A 70 8.82 8.64 -15.25
N GLY A 71 8.29 8.15 -14.13
CA GLY A 71 6.95 7.55 -14.07
C GLY A 71 5.89 8.58 -13.68
N THR A 72 4.63 8.26 -13.97
CA THR A 72 3.48 9.11 -13.64
C THR A 72 2.51 8.37 -12.74
N LEU A 73 2.21 8.92 -11.57
CA LEU A 73 1.14 8.42 -10.70
C LEU A 73 -0.12 9.30 -10.85
N ILE A 74 -1.25 8.67 -11.15
CA ILE A 74 -2.54 9.35 -11.33
C ILE A 74 -3.53 8.79 -10.32
N MET A 75 -4.23 9.67 -9.60
CA MET A 75 -5.32 9.29 -8.69
C MET A 75 -6.54 10.17 -8.94
N PRO A 76 -7.76 9.61 -9.04
CA PRO A 76 -8.97 10.41 -9.17
C PRO A 76 -9.19 11.30 -7.93
N SER A 77 -9.35 12.61 -8.15
CA SER A 77 -9.70 13.61 -7.12
C SER A 77 -11.11 14.18 -7.37
N GLN A 78 -12.05 13.29 -7.66
CA GLN A 78 -13.42 13.66 -8.03
C GLN A 78 -14.14 14.36 -6.87
N THR A 79 -14.92 15.39 -7.21
CA THR A 79 -15.71 16.20 -6.28
C THR A 79 -17.17 16.23 -6.71
N SER A 80 -17.84 15.07 -6.66
CA SER A 80 -19.22 14.92 -7.16
C SER A 80 -20.22 15.90 -6.53
N ALA A 81 -19.97 16.35 -5.30
CA ALA A 81 -20.77 17.36 -4.60
C ALA A 81 -20.72 18.76 -5.26
N ASN A 82 -19.76 19.02 -6.16
CA ASN A 82 -19.69 20.25 -6.94
C ASN A 82 -20.38 20.08 -8.30
N SER A 83 -21.62 19.62 -8.27
CA SER A 83 -22.49 19.44 -9.44
C SER A 83 -23.81 20.18 -9.19
N ASP A 84 -24.58 20.45 -10.26
CA ASP A 84 -25.97 20.92 -10.11
C ASP A 84 -26.78 19.89 -9.29
N PRO A 85 -27.63 20.33 -8.33
CA PRO A 85 -28.38 19.43 -7.45
C PRO A 85 -29.41 18.55 -8.17
#